data_AF-A0A392NPU7-F1
#
_entry.id   AF-A0A392NPU7-F1
#
_cell.length_a   1.000
_cell.length_b   1.000
_cell.length_c   1.000
_cell.angle_alpha   90.00
_cell.angle_beta   90.00
_cell.angle_gamma   90.00
#
_symmetry.space_group_name_H-M   'P 1'
#
loop_
_entity.id
_entity.type
_entity.pdbx_description
1 polymer ?
#
loop_
_entity_poly.entity_id
_entity_poly.type
_entity_poly.pdbx_seq_one_letter_code
_entity_poly.pdbx_strand_id
1 'polypeptide(L)'
;MLDADNLFLQNTDELFQCGQFCATFINPCVFHTGLFVLQPSTVVFNDMVNELRNGRENPDGADQGFIASYFPELLDKPLFHPPSNGTKLEGTYRLPLGYQMDASYY
;
A
#
# COMPACT_ATOMS: atom_id res chain seq x y z
N MET A 1 3.62 -6.61 -1.63
CA MET A 1 2.65 -7.23 -2.54
C MET A 1 2.72 -6.44 -3.82
N LEU A 2 2.77 -7.14 -4.96
CA LEU A 2 2.73 -6.56 -6.29
C LEU A 2 1.72 -7.38 -7.08
N ASP A 3 0.71 -6.75 -7.66
CA ASP A 3 -0.22 -7.45 -8.54
C ASP A 3 0.50 -7.95 -9.80
N ALA A 4 0.01 -9.07 -10.33
CA ALA A 4 0.66 -9.79 -11.42
C ALA A 4 0.71 -9.03 -12.74
N ASP A 5 -0.05 -7.94 -12.86
CA ASP A 5 -0.12 -7.05 -14.02
C ASP A 5 0.82 -5.83 -13.90
N ASN A 6 1.67 -5.77 -12.87
CA ASN A 6 2.68 -4.73 -12.72
C ASN A 6 4.09 -5.21 -13.07
N LEU A 7 4.94 -4.27 -13.50
CA LEU A 7 6.34 -4.52 -13.83
C LEU A 7 7.24 -3.44 -13.23
N PHE A 8 8.31 -3.86 -12.53
CA PHE A 8 9.37 -2.95 -12.11
C PHE A 8 10.38 -2.75 -13.24
N LEU A 9 10.64 -1.48 -13.58
CA LEU A 9 11.63 -1.11 -14.61
C LEU A 9 13.02 -0.84 -14.03
N GLN A 10 13.12 -0.64 -12.72
CA GLN A 10 14.35 -0.35 -11.98
C GLN A 10 14.37 -1.15 -10.67
N ASN A 11 15.53 -1.17 -9.99
CA ASN A 11 15.61 -1.74 -8.64
C ASN A 11 14.67 -0.97 -7.70
N THR A 12 14.00 -1.71 -6.81
CA THR A 12 13.00 -1.17 -5.87
C THR A 12 13.24 -1.66 -4.44
N ASP A 13 14.48 -2.03 -4.10
CA ASP A 13 14.82 -2.58 -2.78
C ASP A 13 14.58 -1.57 -1.64
N GLU A 14 14.56 -0.27 -1.94
CA GLU A 14 14.19 0.77 -1.00
C GLU A 14 12.75 0.64 -0.49
N LEU A 15 11.85 -0.04 -1.20
CA LEU A 15 10.49 -0.32 -0.71
C LEU A 15 10.51 -1.13 0.59
N PHE A 16 11.52 -1.99 0.81
CA PHE A 16 11.67 -2.76 2.04
C PHE A 16 12.12 -1.91 3.24
N GLN A 17 12.55 -0.67 2.99
CA GLN A 17 12.82 0.31 4.04
C GLN A 17 11.56 1.09 4.44
N CYS A 18 10.48 0.96 3.66
CA CYS A 18 9.17 1.48 4.04
C CYS A 18 8.63 0.70 5.24
N GLY A 19 7.75 1.33 6.01
CA GLY A 19 7.23 0.78 7.25
C GLY A 19 6.33 -0.46 7.08
N GLN A 20 5.22 -0.49 7.82
CA GLN A 20 4.41 -1.70 7.99
C GLN A 20 3.10 -1.66 7.20
N PHE A 21 2.66 -0.47 6.79
CA PHE A 21 1.76 -0.35 5.65
C PHE A 21 2.16 0.85 4.81
N CYS A 22 2.52 0.59 3.55
CA CYS A 22 2.82 1.63 2.59
C CYS A 22 2.18 1.33 1.26
N ALA A 23 1.45 2.29 0.68
CA ALA A 23 0.87 2.15 -0.64
C ALA A 23 0.97 3.46 -1.42
N THR A 24 0.93 3.36 -2.74
CA THR A 24 0.89 4.51 -3.66
C THR A 24 -0.56 4.96 -3.89
N PHE A 25 -0.79 6.19 -4.32
CA PHE A 25 -2.14 6.74 -4.53
C PHE A 25 -2.52 6.84 -6.01
N ILE A 26 -3.71 6.32 -6.37
CA ILE A 26 -4.29 6.46 -7.73
C ILE A 26 -4.80 7.89 -7.93
N ASN A 27 -5.38 8.44 -6.87
CA ASN A 27 -5.87 9.81 -6.80
C ASN A 27 -5.66 10.35 -5.37
N PRO A 28 -5.87 11.64 -5.11
CA PRO A 28 -5.60 12.22 -3.79
C PRO A 28 -6.36 11.60 -2.61
N CYS A 29 -7.37 10.76 -2.83
CA CYS A 29 -8.22 10.18 -1.78
C CYS A 29 -8.03 8.66 -1.60
N VAL A 30 -7.67 7.95 -2.67
CA VAL A 30 -7.67 6.47 -2.70
C VAL A 30 -6.30 5.94 -3.08
N PHE A 31 -5.75 5.09 -2.21
CA PHE A 31 -4.51 4.38 -2.49
C PHE A 31 -4.74 3.17 -3.40
N HIS A 32 -3.76 2.79 -4.21
CA HIS A 32 -3.82 1.64 -5.11
C HIS A 32 -3.39 0.36 -4.39
N THR A 33 -4.15 -0.72 -4.52
CA THR A 33 -3.76 -2.03 -3.98
C THR A 33 -2.83 -2.83 -4.90
N GLY A 34 -2.54 -2.36 -6.11
CA GLY A 34 -1.60 -3.04 -7.01
C GLY A 34 -0.14 -3.08 -6.52
N LEU A 35 0.25 -2.15 -5.65
CA LEU A 35 1.53 -2.18 -4.95
C LEU A 35 1.38 -1.66 -3.53
N PHE A 36 1.76 -2.50 -2.57
CA PHE A 36 1.94 -2.07 -1.19
C PHE A 36 2.98 -2.89 -0.43
N VAL A 37 3.61 -2.24 0.55
CA VAL A 37 4.52 -2.86 1.51
C VAL A 37 3.73 -3.13 2.79
N LEU A 38 3.85 -4.36 3.30
CA LEU A 38 3.15 -4.77 4.52
C LEU A 38 4.08 -5.57 5.43
N GLN A 39 3.77 -5.56 6.73
CA GLN A 39 4.31 -6.54 7.66
C GLN A 39 3.30 -7.68 7.88
N PRO A 40 3.66 -8.94 7.60
CA PRO A 40 2.76 -10.06 7.87
C PRO A 40 2.42 -10.14 9.36
N SER A 41 1.13 -10.23 9.66
CA SER A 41 0.64 -10.29 11.04
C SER A 41 -0.63 -11.10 11.11
N THR A 42 -0.62 -12.17 11.91
CA THR A 42 -1.82 -13.00 12.16
C THR A 42 -2.93 -12.18 12.82
N VAL A 43 -2.57 -11.17 13.63
CA VAL A 43 -3.53 -10.28 14.28
C VAL A 43 -4.28 -9.47 13.23
N VAL A 44 -3.57 -8.78 12.34
CA VAL A 44 -4.17 -7.97 11.27
C VAL A 44 -4.94 -8.85 10.28
N PHE A 45 -4.39 -10.02 9.92
CA PHE A 45 -5.08 -10.95 9.02
C PHE A 45 -6.41 -11.44 9.59
N ASN A 46 -6.43 -11.91 10.84
CA ASN A 46 -7.66 -12.40 11.46
C ASN A 46 -8.70 -11.27 11.63
N ASP A 47 -8.24 -10.06 11.93
CA ASP A 47 -9.09 -8.89 12.02
C ASP A 47 -9.72 -8.54 10.67
N MET A 48 -8.93 -8.48 9.59
CA MET A 48 -9.45 -8.30 8.22
C MET A 48 -10.49 -9.37 7.84
N VAL A 49 -10.25 -10.65 8.18
CA VAL A 49 -11.23 -11.73 7.93
C VAL A 49 -12.52 -11.52 8.73
N ASN A 50 -12.43 -11.04 9.97
CA ASN A 50 -13.60 -10.73 10.78
C ASN A 50 -14.38 -9.53 10.20
N GLU A 51 -13.69 -8.49 9.76
CA GLU A 51 -14.29 -7.31 9.13
C GLU A 51 -15.02 -7.65 7.82
N LEU A 52 -14.47 -8.58 7.03
CA LEU A 52 -15.16 -9.13 5.86
C LEU A 52 -16.48 -9.82 6.26
N ARG A 53 -16.47 -10.63 7.33
CA ARG A 53 -17.68 -11.33 7.81
C ARG A 53 -18.72 -10.37 8.38
N ASN A 54 -18.27 -9.28 8.99
CA ASN A 54 -19.14 -8.24 9.56
C ASN A 54 -19.71 -7.30 8.49
N GLY A 55 -19.31 -7.43 7.23
CA GLY A 55 -19.80 -6.62 6.12
C GLY A 55 -19.25 -5.20 6.14
N ARG A 56 -17.96 -5.03 6.46
CA ARG A 56 -17.26 -3.75 6.27
C ARG A 56 -17.52 -3.22 4.86
N GLU A 57 -17.65 -1.90 4.75
CA GLU A 57 -17.87 -1.22 3.48
C GLU A 57 -16.78 -1.58 2.48
N ASN A 58 -17.20 -2.02 1.30
CA ASN A 58 -16.34 -2.34 0.18
C ASN A 58 -16.99 -1.80 -1.11
N PRO A 59 -16.74 -0.53 -1.47
CA PRO A 59 -17.47 0.15 -2.54
C PRO A 59 -17.30 -0.47 -3.93
N ASP A 60 -16.16 -1.10 -4.20
CA ASP A 60 -15.88 -1.75 -5.49
C ASP A 60 -16.09 -3.28 -5.45
N GLY A 61 -16.32 -3.85 -4.27
CA GLY A 61 -16.52 -5.29 -4.09
C GLY A 61 -15.25 -6.14 -4.27
N ALA A 62 -14.08 -5.50 -4.36
CA ALA A 62 -12.78 -6.14 -4.58
C ALA A 62 -11.83 -5.89 -3.39
N ASP A 63 -10.56 -6.24 -3.56
CA ASP A 63 -9.50 -5.96 -2.58
C ASP A 63 -9.23 -4.46 -2.44
N GLN A 64 -9.30 -3.72 -3.55
CA GLN A 64 -9.05 -2.28 -3.61
C GLN A 64 -9.96 -1.49 -2.65
N GLY A 65 -11.28 -1.73 -2.68
CA GLY A 65 -12.24 -1.05 -1.82
C GLY A 65 -12.15 -1.52 -0.38
N PHE A 66 -11.96 -2.83 -0.15
CA PHE A 66 -11.86 -3.37 1.20
C PHE A 66 -10.59 -2.92 1.92
N ILE A 67 -9.42 -3.03 1.29
CA ILE A 67 -8.15 -2.66 1.93
C ILE A 67 -8.09 -1.15 2.12
N ALA A 68 -8.61 -0.36 1.16
CA ALA A 68 -8.74 1.10 1.32
C ALA A 68 -9.63 1.49 2.51
N SER A 69 -10.76 0.81 2.70
CA SER A 69 -11.64 1.07 3.85
C SER A 69 -11.08 0.52 5.17
N TYR A 70 -10.17 -0.45 5.13
CA TYR A 70 -9.51 -1.02 6.31
C TYR A 70 -8.35 -0.16 6.83
N PHE A 71 -7.60 0.52 5.94
CA PHE A 71 -6.53 1.47 6.29
C PHE A 71 -6.85 2.93 5.91
N PRO A 72 -7.95 3.51 6.42
CA PRO A 72 -8.39 4.85 6.01
C PRO A 72 -7.38 5.94 6.39
N GLU A 73 -6.58 5.72 7.43
CA GLU A 73 -5.62 6.68 7.94
C GLU A 73 -4.41 6.89 7.02
N LEU A 74 -4.23 6.04 5.99
CA LEU A 74 -3.08 6.15 5.08
C LEU A 74 -3.05 7.52 4.39
N LEU A 75 -4.22 8.11 4.13
CA LEU A 75 -4.36 9.43 3.50
C LEU A 75 -3.57 10.52 4.24
N ASP A 76 -3.59 10.47 5.57
CA ASP A 76 -2.97 11.47 6.45
C ASP A 76 -1.49 11.17 6.77
N LYS A 77 -0.92 10.11 6.19
CA LYS A 77 0.45 9.69 6.50
C LYS A 77 1.49 10.51 5.71
N PRO A 78 2.71 10.65 6.26
CA PRO A 78 3.79 11.30 5.53
C PRO A 78 4.17 10.52 4.27
N LEU A 79 4.74 11.23 3.30
CA LEU A 79 5.35 10.61 2.13
C LEU A 79 6.61 9.84 2.55
N PHE A 80 6.80 8.66 1.98
CA PHE A 80 7.99 7.85 2.19
C PHE A 80 9.18 8.50 1.48
N HIS A 81 10.25 8.70 2.25
CA HIS A 81 11.56 9.06 1.75
C HIS A 81 12.58 8.05 2.28
N PRO A 82 13.28 7.30 1.41
CA PRO A 82 14.18 6.25 1.84
C PRO A 82 15.37 6.82 2.63
N PRO A 83 15.67 6.30 3.83
CA PRO A 83 16.83 6.72 4.60
C PRO A 83 18.15 6.39 3.89
N SER A 84 19.08 7.35 3.86
CA SER A 84 20.38 7.16 3.18
C SER A 84 21.27 6.07 3.80
N ASN A 85 21.00 5.68 5.04
CA ASN A 85 21.71 4.61 5.77
C ASN A 85 21.07 3.23 5.59
N GLY A 86 20.01 3.10 4.78
CA GLY A 86 19.32 1.84 4.51
C GLY A 86 18.49 1.29 5.66
N THR A 87 18.25 2.07 6.72
CA THR A 87 17.43 1.60 7.85
C THR A 87 15.95 1.54 7.46
N LYS A 88 15.26 0.53 7.97
CA LYS A 88 13.80 0.44 7.86
C LYS A 88 13.12 1.49 8.76
N LEU A 89 12.11 2.17 8.23
CA LEU A 89 11.25 3.07 8.99
C LEU A 89 10.17 2.29 9.74
N GLU A 90 9.69 2.87 10.85
CA GLU A 90 8.56 2.32 11.61
C GLU A 90 7.31 3.15 11.37
N GLY A 91 6.17 2.48 11.17
CA GLY A 91 4.87 3.12 10.97
C GLY A 91 4.33 2.98 9.55
N THR A 92 3.49 3.93 9.15
CA THR A 92 2.71 3.88 7.91
C THR A 92 3.06 5.09 7.06
N TYR A 93 3.30 4.89 5.75
CA TYR A 93 3.76 5.95 4.85
C TYR A 93 3.09 5.86 3.49
N ARG A 94 2.90 7.00 2.84
CA ARG A 94 2.45 7.03 1.43
C ARG A 94 3.64 6.83 0.52
N LEU A 95 3.55 5.93 -0.45
CA LEU A 95 4.58 5.80 -1.47
C LEU A 95 4.48 6.97 -2.47
N PRO A 96 5.61 7.42 -3.04
CA PRO A 96 5.63 8.37 -4.14
C PRO A 96 4.80 7.92 -5.35
N LEU A 97 4.18 8.89 -6.03
CA LEU A 97 3.39 8.66 -7.24
C LEU A 97 4.17 7.93 -8.34
N GLY A 98 5.51 8.02 -8.34
CA GLY A 98 6.36 7.31 -9.30
C GLY A 98 6.21 5.78 -9.30
N TYR A 99 5.67 5.18 -8.24
CA TYR A 99 5.32 3.76 -8.21
C TYR A 99 3.93 3.43 -8.80
N GLN A 100 3.16 4.46 -9.18
CA GLN A 100 1.89 4.35 -9.89
C GLN A 100 2.00 5.15 -11.20
N MET A 101 2.68 4.58 -12.18
CA MET A 101 2.87 5.19 -13.50
C MET A 101 2.28 4.30 -14.58
N ASP A 102 1.59 4.92 -15.53
CA ASP A 102 1.07 4.21 -16.70
C ASP A 102 2.24 3.75 -17.60
N ALA A 103 2.12 2.55 -18.18
CA ALA A 103 3.16 1.98 -19.04
C ALA A 103 3.42 2.84 -20.29
N SER A 104 2.45 3.64 -20.75
CA SER A 104 2.59 4.55 -21.90
C SER A 104 3.58 5.70 -21.69
N TYR A 105 4.06 5.91 -20.47
CA TYR A 105 5.14 6.87 -20.19
C TYR A 105 6.54 6.34 -20.53
N TYR A 106 6.65 5.09 -21.02
CA TYR A 106 7.89 4.42 -21.42
C TYR A 106 7.79 3.85 -22.85
#